data_AF-A0A257MFG8-F1
#
_entry.id   AF-A0A257MFG8-F1
#
_cell.length_a   1.000
_cell.length_b   1.000
_cell.length_c   1.000
_cell.angle_alpha   90.00
_cell.angle_beta   90.00
_cell.angle_gamma   90.00
#
_symmetry.space_group_name_H-M   'P 1'
#
loop_
_entity.id
_entity.type
_entity.pdbx_description
1 polymer ?
#
loop_
_entity_poly.entity_id
_entity_poly.type
_entity_poly.pdbx_seq_one_letter_code
_entity_poly.pdbx_strand_id
1 'polypeptide(L)'
;EPLPAYLLSVLGNLLPVVPLLLFLGPVSDWLRRYDFWERFFTWLFSRTRRKYIREHESFGLTALAIFVAIPLPMTGAWTGCAIAFLVGFRFWPAFAAITAGVLLAGIVVTATVVGVQWLIF
;
A
#
# COMPACT_ATOMS: atom_id res chain seq x y z
N GLU A 1 11.02 4.26 -27.08
CA GLU A 1 11.69 3.47 -26.02
C GLU A 1 10.76 3.12 -24.86
N PRO A 2 10.20 1.91 -24.79
CA PRO A 2 9.21 1.50 -23.76
C PRO A 2 9.81 1.29 -22.35
N LEU A 3 11.10 0.96 -22.23
CA LEU A 3 11.80 0.79 -20.95
C LEU A 3 11.82 2.04 -20.04
N PRO A 4 12.20 3.23 -20.53
CA PRO A 4 12.21 4.44 -19.70
C PRO A 4 10.80 4.82 -19.22
N ALA A 5 9.75 4.61 -20.04
CA ALA A 5 8.37 4.85 -19.63
C ALA A 5 7.92 3.91 -18.49
N TYR A 6 8.30 2.64 -18.56
CA TYR A 6 8.03 1.67 -17.50
C TYR A 6 8.76 2.02 -16.19
N LEU A 7 10.05 2.35 -16.27
CA LEU A 7 10.85 2.76 -15.09
C LEU A 7 10.32 4.04 -14.46
N LEU A 8 9.96 5.05 -15.26
CA LEU A 8 9.32 6.28 -14.78
C LEU A 8 7.96 6.02 -14.12
N SER A 9 7.16 5.10 -14.66
CA SER A 9 5.87 4.74 -14.08
C SER A 9 6.03 4.01 -12.75
N VAL A 10 6.99 3.08 -12.63
CA VAL A 10 7.27 2.35 -11.39
C VAL A 10 7.87 3.29 -10.33
N LEU A 11 8.85 4.10 -10.70
CA LEU A 11 9.46 5.09 -9.81
C LEU A 11 8.45 6.14 -9.39
N GLY A 12 7.62 6.65 -10.30
CA GLY A 12 6.55 7.60 -10.01
C GLY A 12 5.48 7.03 -9.08
N ASN A 13 5.23 5.72 -9.10
CA ASN A 13 4.30 5.06 -8.17
C ASN A 13 4.91 4.87 -6.77
N LEU A 14 6.21 4.54 -6.71
CA LEU A 14 6.95 4.34 -5.46
C LEU A 14 7.37 5.66 -4.77
N LEU A 15 7.54 6.73 -5.54
CA LEU A 15 7.93 8.04 -5.02
C LEU A 15 6.97 8.62 -3.97
N PRO A 16 5.63 8.50 -4.09
CA PRO A 16 4.70 8.89 -3.01
C PRO A 16 4.60 7.87 -1.87
N VAL A 17 4.96 6.60 -2.07
CA VAL A 17 4.91 5.55 -1.04
C VAL A 17 5.88 5.85 0.11
N VAL A 18 7.08 6.31 -0.23
CA VAL A 18 8.14 6.66 0.75
C VAL A 18 7.69 7.78 1.71
N PRO A 19 7.28 8.97 1.25
CA PRO A 19 6.80 10.02 2.11
C PRO A 19 5.49 9.62 2.79
N LEU A 20 4.57 8.88 2.15
CA LEU A 20 3.36 8.41 2.83
C LEU A 20 3.71 7.55 4.06
N LEU A 21 4.53 6.52 3.91
CA LEU A 21 4.90 5.66 5.04
C LEU A 21 5.68 6.40 6.14
N LEU A 22 6.51 7.39 5.78
CA LEU A 22 7.28 8.18 6.76
C LEU A 22 6.47 9.27 7.46
N PHE A 23 5.65 10.00 6.71
CA PHE A 23 4.91 11.15 7.23
C PHE A 23 3.56 10.78 7.84
N LEU A 24 2.95 9.63 7.51
CA LEU A 24 1.66 9.24 8.08
C LEU A 24 1.66 9.20 9.63
N GLY A 25 2.77 8.75 10.24
CA GLY A 25 2.96 8.79 11.69
C GLY A 25 2.96 10.21 12.27
N PRO A 26 3.96 11.05 11.93
CA PRO A 26 4.06 12.43 12.39
C PRO A 26 2.83 13.28 12.08
N VAL A 27 2.24 13.09 10.89
CA VAL A 27 1.03 13.80 10.45
C VAL A 27 -0.15 13.39 11.31
N SER A 28 -0.34 12.10 11.57
CA SER A 28 -1.37 11.63 12.50
C SER A 28 -1.20 12.23 13.90
N ASP A 29 0.01 12.20 14.47
CA ASP A 29 0.25 12.75 15.81
C ASP A 29 0.04 14.27 15.85
N TRP A 30 0.33 14.97 14.75
CA TRP A 30 0.04 16.39 14.61
C TRP A 30 -1.47 16.67 14.48
N LEU A 31 -2.19 15.89 13.67
CA LEU A 31 -3.65 16.01 13.49
C LEU A 31 -4.42 15.66 14.76
N ARG A 32 -3.92 14.74 15.59
CA ARG A 32 -4.50 14.40 16.89
C ARG A 32 -4.53 15.55 17.89
N ARG A 33 -3.90 16.70 17.59
CA ARG A 33 -4.06 17.94 18.38
C ARG A 33 -5.45 18.57 18.26
N TYR A 34 -6.24 18.16 17.27
CA TYR A 34 -7.61 18.63 17.07
C TYR A 34 -8.61 17.56 17.51
N ASP A 35 -9.57 17.93 18.36
CA ASP A 35 -10.56 17.00 18.96
C ASP A 35 -11.30 16.12 17.94
N PHE A 36 -11.64 16.68 16.77
CA PHE A 36 -12.29 15.94 15.68
C PHE A 36 -11.44 14.78 15.17
N TRP A 37 -10.17 15.07 14.88
CA TRP A 37 -9.22 14.09 14.35
C TRP A 37 -8.77 13.10 15.42
N GLU A 38 -8.65 13.53 16.67
CA GLU A 38 -8.37 12.63 17.79
C GLU A 38 -9.46 11.56 17.92
N ARG A 39 -10.74 11.94 17.88
CA ARG A 39 -11.85 10.99 17.92
C ARG A 39 -11.86 10.06 16.72
N PHE A 40 -11.61 10.60 15.52
CA PHE A 40 -11.52 9.80 14.29
C PHE A 40 -10.41 8.75 14.37
N PHE A 41 -9.17 9.17 14.66
CA PHE A 41 -8.03 8.25 14.75
C PHE A 41 -8.20 7.27 15.90
N THR A 42 -8.73 7.69 17.05
CA THR A 42 -8.99 6.79 18.18
C THR A 42 -10.04 5.73 17.84
N TRP A 43 -11.13 6.12 17.16
CA TRP A 43 -12.13 5.18 16.64
C TRP A 43 -11.50 4.22 15.61
N LEU A 44 -10.69 4.75 14.68
CA LEU A 44 -10.07 3.97 13.63
C LEU A 44 -9.03 2.98 14.18
N PHE A 45 -8.17 3.41 15.09
CA PHE A 45 -7.19 2.55 15.75
C PHE A 45 -7.85 1.55 16.69
N SER A 46 -8.91 1.91 17.42
CA SER A 46 -9.62 0.94 18.27
C SER A 46 -10.29 -0.18 17.45
N ARG A 47 -10.71 0.12 16.21
CA ARG A 47 -11.26 -0.86 15.27
C ARG A 47 -10.17 -1.73 14.61
N THR A 48 -9.05 -1.12 14.24
CA THR A 48 -8.02 -1.73 13.36
C THR A 48 -6.83 -2.32 14.12
N ARG A 49 -6.52 -1.81 15.32
CA ARG A 49 -5.43 -2.31 16.18
C ARG A 49 -5.85 -3.61 16.88
N ARG A 50 -6.07 -4.65 16.08
CA ARG A 50 -6.17 -6.03 16.58
C ARG A 50 -4.78 -6.46 17.02
N LYS A 51 -4.57 -6.59 18.34
CA LYS A 51 -3.32 -7.09 18.96
C LYS A 51 -2.72 -8.29 18.20
N TYR A 52 -3.58 -9.18 17.71
CA TYR A 52 -3.24 -10.39 16.95
C TYR A 52 -2.42 -10.15 15.68
N ILE A 53 -2.69 -9.09 14.92
CA ILE A 53 -1.97 -8.79 13.66
C ILE A 53 -0.56 -8.29 13.95
N ARG A 54 -0.38 -7.60 15.07
CA ARG A 54 0.94 -7.12 15.50
C ARG A 54 1.84 -8.26 15.99
N GLU A 55 1.23 -9.29 16.57
CA GLU A 55 1.91 -10.52 16.97
C GLU A 55 2.31 -11.39 15.76
N HIS A 56 1.53 -11.31 14.67
CA HIS A 56 1.80 -11.99 13.40
C HIS A 56 2.07 -10.98 12.27
N GLU A 57 3.07 -10.10 12.48
CA GLU A 57 3.42 -9.03 11.52
C GLU A 57 3.68 -9.61 10.12
N SER A 58 4.32 -10.77 10.03
CA SER A 58 4.57 -11.47 8.75
C SER A 58 3.30 -11.80 7.98
N PHE A 59 2.25 -12.29 8.64
CA PHE A 59 0.97 -12.60 8.00
C PHE A 59 0.29 -11.34 7.48
N GLY A 60 0.32 -10.27 8.30
CA GLY A 60 -0.23 -8.97 7.92
C GLY A 60 0.49 -8.34 6.72
N LEU A 61 1.81 -8.47 6.66
CA LEU A 61 2.62 -8.00 5.52
C LEU A 61 2.37 -8.80 4.25
N THR A 62 2.20 -10.13 4.35
CA THR A 62 1.83 -10.96 3.20
C THR A 62 0.43 -10.59 2.69
N ALA A 63 -0.53 -10.41 3.59
CA ALA A 63 -1.88 -9.95 3.23
C ALA A 63 -1.84 -8.56 2.56
N LEU A 64 -0.98 -7.66 3.05
CA LEU A 64 -0.78 -6.35 2.44
C LEU A 64 -0.20 -6.45 1.02
N ALA A 65 0.82 -7.29 0.82
CA ALA A 65 1.41 -7.52 -0.50
C ALA A 65 0.37 -8.09 -1.48
N ILE A 66 -0.42 -9.08 -1.05
CA ILE A 66 -1.51 -9.65 -1.86
C ILE A 66 -2.57 -8.59 -2.17
N PHE A 67 -2.98 -7.79 -1.18
CA PHE A 67 -3.96 -6.72 -1.37
C PHE A 67 -3.52 -5.70 -2.43
N VAL A 68 -2.24 -5.32 -2.41
CA VAL A 68 -1.65 -4.41 -3.41
C VAL A 68 -1.46 -5.09 -4.77
N ALA A 69 -1.21 -6.41 -4.79
CA ALA A 69 -1.01 -7.19 -6.01
C ALA A 69 -2.28 -7.37 -6.84
N ILE A 70 -3.46 -7.36 -6.20
CA ILE A 70 -4.73 -7.45 -6.93
C ILE A 70 -4.99 -6.09 -7.58
N PRO A 71 -5.09 -5.98 -8.91
CA PRO A 71 -5.29 -4.71 -9.60
C PRO A 71 -6.78 -4.32 -9.65
N LEU A 72 -7.40 -4.08 -8.48
CA LEU A 72 -8.76 -3.55 -8.38
C LEU A 72 -8.73 -2.01 -8.40
N PRO A 73 -9.78 -1.35 -8.92
CA PRO A 73 -9.94 0.09 -8.68
C PRO A 73 -9.99 0.31 -7.16
N MET A 74 -9.14 1.21 -6.64
CA MET A 74 -8.87 1.49 -5.22
C MET A 74 -7.79 0.64 -4.51
N THR A 75 -7.36 -0.49 -5.04
CA THR A 75 -6.20 -1.21 -4.47
C THR A 75 -4.91 -0.68 -5.09
N GLY A 76 -3.88 -0.52 -4.28
CA GLY A 76 -2.61 0.00 -4.76
C GLY A 76 -1.69 0.44 -3.64
N ALA A 77 -0.55 1.00 -4.05
CA ALA A 77 0.51 1.33 -3.11
C ALA A 77 0.07 2.38 -2.05
N TRP A 78 -0.81 3.31 -2.43
CA TRP A 78 -1.25 4.42 -1.58
C TRP A 78 -2.23 3.94 -0.49
N THR A 79 -3.21 3.11 -0.88
CA THR A 79 -4.11 2.45 0.09
C THR A 79 -3.37 1.41 0.92
N GLY A 80 -2.37 0.75 0.34
CA GLY A 80 -1.42 -0.09 1.07
C GLY A 80 -0.66 0.68 2.15
N CYS A 81 -0.18 1.89 1.88
CA CYS A 81 0.46 2.76 2.87
C CYS A 81 -0.49 3.11 4.01
N ALA A 82 -1.74 3.44 3.70
CA ALA A 82 -2.76 3.70 4.71
C ALA A 82 -2.99 2.46 5.59
N ILE A 83 -3.15 1.27 5.01
CA ILE A 83 -3.32 0.02 5.77
C ILE A 83 -2.08 -0.24 6.66
N ALA A 84 -0.88 -0.11 6.11
CA ALA A 84 0.36 -0.28 6.86
C ALA A 84 0.45 0.66 8.05
N PHE A 85 0.03 1.91 7.87
CA PHE A 85 -0.05 2.91 8.93
C PHE A 85 -1.11 2.57 9.99
N LEU A 86 -2.32 2.17 9.57
CA LEU A 86 -3.41 1.84 10.50
C LEU A 86 -3.12 0.61 11.36
N VAL A 87 -2.46 -0.39 10.78
CA VAL A 87 -2.01 -1.59 11.50
C VAL A 87 -0.76 -1.27 12.35
N GLY A 88 0.05 -0.32 11.91
CA GLY A 88 1.28 0.10 12.58
C GLY A 88 2.48 -0.80 12.26
N PHE A 89 2.60 -1.21 11.00
CA PHE A 89 3.76 -1.94 10.50
C PHE A 89 5.02 -1.08 10.50
N ARG A 90 6.18 -1.74 10.57
CA ARG A 90 7.47 -1.07 10.43
C ARG A 90 7.66 -0.59 8.97
N PHE A 91 8.36 0.53 8.80
CA PHE A 91 8.60 1.15 7.49
C PHE A 91 9.20 0.17 6.46
N TRP A 92 10.32 -0.48 6.78
CA TRP A 92 11.04 -1.36 5.84
C TRP A 92 10.20 -2.58 5.40
N PRO A 93 9.59 -3.35 6.31
CA PRO A 93 8.72 -4.46 5.91
C PRO A 93 7.49 -4.00 5.11
N ALA A 94 6.84 -2.90 5.51
CA ALA A 94 5.68 -2.37 4.79
C ALA A 94 6.07 -1.92 3.37
N PHE A 95 7.19 -1.22 3.23
CA PHE A 95 7.71 -0.79 1.94
C PHE A 95 8.04 -1.98 1.04
N ALA A 96 8.69 -3.02 1.57
CA ALA A 96 8.99 -4.24 0.84
C ALA A 96 7.71 -4.96 0.38
N ALA A 97 6.71 -5.10 1.26
CA ALA A 97 5.43 -5.73 0.93
C ALA A 97 4.66 -4.96 -0.15
N ILE A 98 4.59 -3.63 -0.05
CA ILE A 98 3.93 -2.77 -1.02
C ILE A 98 4.65 -2.85 -2.38
N THR A 99 5.98 -2.76 -2.37
CA THR A 99 6.79 -2.87 -3.59
C THR A 99 6.58 -4.21 -4.28
N ALA A 100 6.62 -5.32 -3.52
CA ALA A 100 6.34 -6.66 -4.04
C ALA A 100 4.93 -6.77 -4.64
N GLY A 101 3.93 -6.18 -3.97
CA GLY A 101 2.57 -6.11 -4.49
C GLY A 101 2.48 -5.34 -5.80
N VAL A 102 3.10 -4.15 -5.90
CA VAL A 102 3.10 -3.34 -7.13
C VAL A 102 3.75 -4.09 -8.30
N LEU A 103 4.87 -4.78 -8.04
CA LEU A 103 5.53 -5.60 -9.07
C LEU A 103 4.62 -6.73 -9.56
N LEU A 104 3.96 -7.44 -8.64
CA LEU A 104 3.00 -8.49 -9.00
C LEU A 104 1.79 -7.94 -9.76
N ALA A 105 1.23 -6.81 -9.33
CA ALA A 105 0.13 -6.14 -10.04
C ALA A 105 0.54 -5.79 -11.48
N GLY A 106 1.77 -5.29 -11.67
CA GLY A 106 2.32 -5.01 -13.01
C GLY A 106 2.39 -6.25 -13.90
N ILE A 107 2.83 -7.39 -13.34
CA ILE A 107 2.88 -8.66 -14.08
C ILE A 107 1.47 -9.13 -14.46
N VAL A 108 0.53 -9.11 -13.52
CA VAL A 108 -0.87 -9.54 -13.75
C VAL A 108 -1.51 -8.68 -14.84
N VAL A 109 -1.42 -7.35 -14.72
CA VAL A 109 -1.99 -6.42 -15.71
C VAL A 109 -1.36 -6.62 -17.08
N THR A 110 -0.03 -6.76 -17.15
CA THR A 110 0.66 -7.01 -18.43
C THR A 110 0.19 -8.32 -19.07
N ALA A 111 0.10 -9.41 -18.29
CA ALA A 111 -0.39 -10.69 -18.78
C ALA A 111 -1.85 -10.61 -19.26
N THR A 112 -2.73 -9.91 -18.54
CA THR A 112 -4.12 -9.70 -18.94
C THR A 112 -4.21 -8.88 -20.23
N VAL A 113 -3.48 -7.76 -20.33
CA VAL A 113 -3.50 -6.91 -21.53
C VAL A 113 -2.98 -7.66 -22.75
N VAL A 114 -1.84 -8.35 -22.66
CA VAL A 114 -1.29 -9.14 -23.76
C VAL A 114 -2.24 -10.29 -24.16
N GLY A 115 -2.82 -10.99 -23.18
CA GLY A 115 -3.78 -12.06 -23.44
C GLY A 115 -5.06 -11.55 -24.13
N VAL A 116 -5.58 -10.39 -23.74
CA VAL A 116 -6.74 -9.76 -24.38
C VAL A 116 -6.40 -9.29 -25.80
N GLN A 117 -5.21 -8.73 -26.02
CA GLN A 117 -4.78 -8.34 -27.36
C GLN A 117 -4.69 -9.54 -28.32
N TRP A 118 -4.19 -10.69 -27.84
CA TRP A 118 -4.16 -11.95 -28.60
C TRP A 118 -5.54 -12.55 -28.91
N LEU A 119 -6.58 -12.15 -28.19
CA LEU A 119 -7.94 -12.66 -28.36
C LEU A 119 -8.79 -11.77 -29.29
N ILE A 120 -8.40 -10.51 -29.43
CA ILE A 120 -9.08 -9.50 -30.26
C ILE A 120 -8.54 -9.47 -31.70
N PHE A 121 -7.29 -9.92 -31.93
CA PHE A 121 -6.66 -10.07 -33.24
C PHE A 121 -6.57 -11.53 -33.66
#